data_AF-A0A7C7XGJ9-F1
#
_entry.id   AF-A0A7C7XGJ9-F1
#
_cell.length_a   1.000
_cell.length_b   1.000
_cell.length_c   1.000
_cell.angle_alpha   90.00
_cell.angle_beta   90.00
_cell.angle_gamma   90.00
#
_symmetry.space_group_name_H-M   'P 1'
#
loop_
_entity.id
_entity.type
_entity.pdbx_description
1 polymer ?
#
loop_
_entity_poly.entity_id
_entity_poly.type
_entity_poly.pdbx_seq_one_letter_code
_entity_poly.pdbx_strand_id
1 'polypeptide(L)'
;MYSYSNPTERYPHGALGDRIEWASLIAISLYSDDRYLLRYDLAEDEVFEGLFPLVADVDGDGKEEIVTTVSRSGSGSRLVVFGHDSAGLRVIAESEPIGTGSRWLHQIAVAPFGPDGEMEIAVVRTPHIGGIAQYYRLVGDSVEEVWELELGSRLASNLAVVETPGGSLILGASTEDGQLLIWQ
;
A
#
# COMPACT_ATOMS: atom_id res chain seq x y z
N MET A 1 14.05 -7.62 5.51
CA MET A 1 14.12 -6.20 5.11
C MET A 1 13.66 -6.08 3.68
N TYR A 2 12.81 -5.10 3.39
CA TYR A 2 12.26 -4.88 2.06
C TYR A 2 12.49 -3.43 1.65
N SER A 3 12.81 -3.19 0.39
CA SER A 3 13.11 -1.84 -0.11
C SER A 3 12.77 -1.74 -1.59
N TYR A 4 12.29 -0.57 -1.99
CA TYR A 4 12.30 -0.20 -3.39
C TYR A 4 13.72 0.16 -3.85
N SER A 5 13.99 -0.01 -5.15
CA SER A 5 15.28 0.24 -5.79
C SER A 5 15.10 0.54 -7.28
N ASN A 6 16.22 0.80 -7.97
CA ASN A 6 16.24 1.10 -9.40
C ASN A 6 15.41 2.36 -9.74
N PRO A 7 15.91 3.55 -9.35
CA PRO A 7 15.18 4.81 -9.55
C PRO A 7 14.92 5.09 -11.03
N THR A 8 13.76 5.65 -11.35
CA THR A 8 13.33 5.93 -12.72
C THR A 8 12.44 7.17 -12.80
N GLU A 9 12.46 7.85 -13.94
CA GLU A 9 11.59 9.00 -14.24
C GLU A 9 10.45 8.65 -15.21
N ARG A 10 10.21 7.35 -15.46
CA ARG A 10 9.24 6.89 -16.48
C ARG A 10 7.78 7.22 -16.17
N TYR A 11 7.48 7.54 -14.91
CA TYR A 11 6.14 7.91 -14.44
C TYR A 11 6.24 9.24 -13.66
N PRO A 12 6.11 10.39 -14.35
CA PRO A 12 6.38 11.68 -13.74
C PRO A 12 5.14 12.24 -13.02
N HIS A 13 4.64 11.53 -12.01
CA HIS A 13 3.54 12.03 -11.18
C HIS A 13 4.05 13.03 -10.13
N GLY A 14 5.06 12.61 -9.37
CA GLY A 14 5.72 13.41 -8.35
C GLY A 14 4.86 13.77 -7.15
N ALA A 15 4.02 12.82 -6.74
CA ALA A 15 3.22 12.91 -5.51
C ALA A 15 4.07 13.08 -4.24
N LEU A 16 5.33 12.62 -4.27
CA LEU A 16 6.25 12.61 -3.13
C LEU A 16 7.27 13.77 -3.15
N GLY A 17 7.17 14.69 -4.11
CA GLY A 17 7.97 15.93 -4.14
C GLY A 17 9.16 15.94 -5.11
N ASP A 18 9.47 14.82 -5.76
CA ASP A 18 10.37 14.75 -6.92
C ASP A 18 9.71 13.97 -8.07
N ARG A 19 10.43 13.66 -9.16
CA ARG A 19 9.88 12.89 -10.30
C ARG A 19 10.41 11.45 -10.35
N ILE A 20 11.08 11.02 -9.28
CA ILE A 20 11.75 9.72 -9.21
C ILE A 20 10.81 8.75 -8.53
N GLU A 21 10.49 7.69 -9.26
CA GLU A 21 9.78 6.53 -8.75
C GLU A 21 10.71 5.30 -8.82
N TRP A 22 10.23 4.12 -8.40
CA TRP A 22 11.05 2.92 -8.32
C TRP A 22 10.60 1.83 -9.28
N ALA A 23 11.54 1.19 -9.95
CA ALA A 23 11.25 0.11 -10.92
C ALA A 23 11.35 -1.29 -10.31
N SER A 24 11.90 -1.44 -9.09
CA SER A 24 12.22 -2.76 -8.55
C SER A 24 11.98 -2.85 -7.04
N LEU A 25 11.49 -4.01 -6.60
CA LEU A 25 11.38 -4.40 -5.20
C LEU A 25 12.53 -5.35 -4.84
N ILE A 26 13.13 -5.15 -3.68
CA ILE A 26 14.16 -6.04 -3.12
C ILE A 26 13.66 -6.60 -1.78
N ALA A 27 13.79 -7.91 -1.58
CA ALA A 27 13.61 -8.58 -0.31
C ALA A 27 14.93 -9.21 0.16
N ILE A 28 15.32 -8.91 1.40
CA ILE A 28 16.58 -9.34 2.00
C ILE A 28 16.29 -10.05 3.33
N SER A 29 16.69 -11.30 3.45
CA SER A 29 16.80 -12.01 4.73
C SER A 29 18.27 -12.14 5.12
N LEU A 30 18.59 -11.76 6.35
CA LEU A 30 19.91 -11.91 6.95
C LEU A 30 19.91 -12.86 8.16
N TYR A 31 18.76 -13.45 8.49
CA TYR A 31 18.62 -14.34 9.65
C TYR A 31 18.82 -15.80 9.24
N SER A 32 19.65 -16.53 10.01
CA SER A 32 19.90 -17.98 9.88
C SER A 32 20.47 -18.45 8.52
N ASP A 33 20.24 -19.72 8.18
CA ASP A 33 20.74 -20.41 6.98
C ASP A 33 20.07 -19.90 5.67
N ASP A 34 18.97 -19.16 5.79
CA ASP A 34 18.21 -18.58 4.67
C ASP A 34 18.62 -17.12 4.39
N ARG A 35 19.90 -16.93 4.04
CA ARG A 35 20.36 -15.64 3.51
C ARG A 35 20.00 -15.53 2.04
N TYR A 36 19.11 -14.61 1.72
CA TYR A 36 18.71 -14.34 0.35
C TYR A 36 18.65 -12.84 0.06
N LEU A 37 18.88 -12.53 -1.21
CA LEU A 37 18.54 -11.26 -1.83
C LEU A 37 17.69 -11.59 -3.05
N LEU A 38 16.41 -11.30 -2.96
CA LEU A 38 15.45 -11.49 -4.04
C LEU A 38 15.12 -10.13 -4.64
N ARG A 39 14.91 -10.10 -5.95
CA ARG A 39 14.54 -8.90 -6.68
C ARG A 39 13.35 -9.21 -7.58
N TYR A 40 12.42 -8.28 -7.62
CA TYR A 40 11.34 -8.25 -8.60
C TYR A 40 11.41 -6.95 -9.39
N ASP A 41 11.42 -7.06 -10.71
CA ASP A 41 11.42 -5.93 -11.64
C ASP A 41 10.01 -5.77 -12.22
N LEU A 42 9.44 -4.57 -12.10
CA LEU A 42 8.15 -4.24 -12.70
C LEU A 42 8.25 -4.16 -14.23
N ALA A 43 7.11 -4.28 -14.90
CA ALA A 43 7.00 -4.03 -16.33
C ALA A 43 7.50 -2.61 -16.69
N GLU A 44 7.88 -2.39 -17.96
CA GLU A 44 8.49 -1.13 -18.38
C GLU A 44 7.59 0.10 -18.19
N ASP A 45 6.27 -0.09 -18.08
CA ASP A 45 5.27 0.96 -17.97
C ASP A 45 4.66 1.13 -16.58
N GLU A 46 5.21 0.43 -15.57
CA GLU A 46 4.73 0.44 -14.18
C GLU A 46 5.76 1.08 -13.24
N VAL A 47 5.38 1.57 -12.07
CA VAL A 47 6.34 1.97 -11.03
C VAL A 47 5.78 1.61 -9.66
N PHE A 48 6.66 1.38 -8.68
CA PHE A 48 6.24 1.43 -7.29
C PHE A 48 6.11 2.90 -6.88
N GLU A 49 4.91 3.30 -6.46
CA GLU A 49 4.60 4.67 -6.08
C GLU A 49 4.47 4.77 -4.56
N GLY A 50 5.61 4.95 -3.89
CA GLY A 50 5.74 4.97 -2.44
C GLY A 50 7.21 5.06 -1.99
N LEU A 51 7.43 5.40 -0.72
CA LEU A 51 8.79 5.44 -0.15
C LEU A 51 9.25 4.06 0.32
N PHE A 52 8.35 3.27 0.90
CA PHE A 52 8.62 1.92 1.41
C PHE A 52 7.38 1.04 1.23
N PRO A 53 7.55 -0.28 1.04
CA PRO A 53 6.43 -1.21 1.09
C PRO A 53 5.92 -1.39 2.53
N LEU A 54 4.67 -1.85 2.66
CA LEU A 54 4.16 -2.38 3.93
C LEU A 54 4.39 -3.89 3.99
N VAL A 55 4.52 -4.42 5.20
CA VAL A 55 4.79 -5.84 5.44
C VAL A 55 3.88 -6.30 6.57
N ALA A 56 3.15 -7.37 6.34
CA ALA A 56 2.28 -8.01 7.31
C ALA A 56 1.92 -9.42 6.84
N ASP A 57 1.48 -10.27 7.75
CA ASP A 57 0.77 -11.51 7.41
C ASP A 57 -0.65 -11.15 6.95
N VAL A 58 -0.83 -11.01 5.64
CA VAL A 58 -2.07 -10.49 5.03
C VAL A 58 -3.08 -11.62 4.88
N ASP A 59 -2.61 -12.83 4.58
CA ASP A 59 -3.45 -14.01 4.35
C ASP A 59 -3.68 -14.88 5.61
N GLY A 60 -2.96 -14.60 6.70
CA GLY A 60 -3.10 -15.27 7.99
C GLY A 60 -2.39 -16.62 8.05
N ASP A 61 -1.48 -16.93 7.13
CA ASP A 61 -0.74 -18.20 7.07
C ASP A 61 0.49 -18.25 8.01
N GLY A 62 0.82 -17.13 8.66
CA GLY A 62 1.97 -16.98 9.55
C GLY A 62 3.26 -16.56 8.85
N LYS A 63 3.24 -16.28 7.54
CA LYS A 63 4.33 -15.63 6.80
C LYS A 63 3.96 -14.20 6.48
N GLU A 64 4.99 -13.38 6.26
CA GLU A 64 4.78 -11.99 5.89
C GLU A 64 4.70 -11.84 4.38
N GLU A 65 3.69 -11.10 3.92
CA GLU A 65 3.57 -10.60 2.56
C GLU A 65 4.03 -9.15 2.50
N ILE A 66 4.34 -8.72 1.27
CA ILE A 66 4.78 -7.36 0.98
C ILE A 66 3.67 -6.67 0.20
N VAL A 67 3.04 -5.66 0.79
CA VAL A 67 1.99 -4.86 0.15
C VAL A 67 2.64 -3.63 -0.46
N THR A 68 2.37 -3.37 -1.74
CA THR A 68 2.89 -2.24 -2.49
C THR A 68 1.80 -1.49 -3.24
N THR A 69 2.04 -0.22 -3.56
CA THR A 69 1.27 0.51 -4.57
C THR A 69 2.04 0.50 -5.89
N VAL A 70 1.44 -0.06 -6.94
CA VAL A 70 1.99 -0.07 -8.29
C VAL A 70 1.14 0.80 -9.21
N SER A 71 1.79 1.72 -9.92
CA SER A 71 1.15 2.68 -10.81
C SER A 71 1.54 2.48 -12.26
N ARG A 72 0.54 2.59 -13.16
CA ARG A 72 0.72 2.54 -14.61
C ARG A 72 0.12 3.79 -15.25
N SER A 73 0.81 4.36 -16.24
CA SER A 73 0.39 5.59 -16.94
C SER A 73 -1.02 5.53 -17.53
N GLY A 74 -1.43 4.35 -18.02
CA GLY A 74 -2.74 4.16 -18.65
C GLY A 74 -3.91 3.95 -17.68
N SER A 75 -3.64 3.37 -16.49
CA SER A 75 -4.70 2.83 -15.61
C SER A 75 -4.65 3.32 -14.16
N GLY A 76 -3.65 4.15 -13.81
CA GLY A 76 -3.46 4.61 -12.44
C GLY A 76 -2.82 3.54 -11.54
N SER A 77 -2.94 3.76 -10.23
CA SER A 77 -2.41 2.86 -9.21
C SER A 77 -3.33 1.70 -8.89
N ARG A 78 -2.74 0.64 -8.34
CA ARG A 78 -3.41 -0.48 -7.70
C ARG A 78 -2.57 -0.99 -6.54
N LEU A 79 -3.18 -1.76 -5.65
CA LEU A 79 -2.45 -2.54 -4.66
C LEU A 79 -1.93 -3.82 -5.30
N VAL A 80 -0.68 -4.16 -4.99
CA VAL A 80 -0.06 -5.43 -5.38
C VAL A 80 0.56 -6.06 -4.14
N VAL A 81 0.15 -7.29 -3.85
CA VAL A 81 0.65 -8.09 -2.73
C VAL A 81 1.62 -9.11 -3.30
N PHE A 82 2.84 -9.10 -2.75
CA PHE A 82 3.88 -10.06 -3.08
C PHE A 82 4.07 -11.06 -1.96
N GLY A 83 4.04 -12.34 -2.32
CA GLY A 83 4.58 -13.41 -1.51
C GLY A 83 6.04 -13.66 -1.85
N HIS A 84 6.77 -14.29 -0.93
CA HIS A 84 8.14 -14.71 -1.19
C HIS A 84 8.49 -16.05 -0.54
N ASP A 85 9.44 -16.75 -1.14
CA ASP A 85 10.07 -17.95 -0.60
C ASP A 85 11.51 -18.06 -1.14
N SER A 86 12.17 -19.20 -0.92
CA SER A 86 13.53 -19.45 -1.41
C SER A 86 13.68 -19.37 -2.93
N ALA A 87 12.59 -19.50 -3.70
CA ALA A 87 12.61 -19.44 -5.16
C ALA A 87 12.48 -18.02 -5.71
N GLY A 88 11.86 -17.09 -4.98
CA GLY A 88 11.73 -15.71 -5.44
C GLY A 88 10.60 -14.91 -4.82
N LEU A 89 10.50 -13.66 -5.29
CA LEU A 89 9.35 -12.78 -5.11
C LEU A 89 8.33 -13.06 -6.21
N ARG A 90 7.04 -13.14 -5.87
CA ARG A 90 5.95 -13.28 -6.84
C ARG A 90 4.74 -12.46 -6.41
N VAL A 91 4.01 -11.94 -7.37
CA VAL A 91 2.67 -11.39 -7.12
C VAL A 91 1.75 -12.54 -6.72
N ILE A 92 1.00 -12.36 -5.63
CA ILE A 92 -0.01 -13.33 -5.18
C ILE A 92 -1.42 -12.76 -5.26
N ALA A 93 -1.58 -11.43 -5.22
CA ALA A 93 -2.86 -10.78 -5.42
C ALA A 93 -2.71 -9.33 -5.87
N GLU A 94 -3.73 -8.81 -6.57
CA GLU A 94 -3.81 -7.41 -7.00
C GLU A 94 -5.22 -6.85 -6.81
N SER A 95 -5.32 -5.53 -6.59
CA SER A 95 -6.60 -4.82 -6.71
C SER A 95 -6.85 -4.36 -8.14
N GLU A 96 -8.09 -4.01 -8.44
CA GLU A 96 -8.39 -3.27 -9.66
C GLU A 96 -7.66 -1.90 -9.68
N PRO A 97 -7.16 -1.44 -10.84
CA PRO A 97 -6.59 -0.11 -10.97
C PRO A 97 -7.62 1.00 -10.78
N ILE A 98 -7.25 2.09 -10.12
CA ILE A 98 -8.19 3.15 -9.72
C ILE A 98 -8.45 4.22 -10.78
N GLY A 99 -8.33 3.86 -12.07
CA GLY A 99 -8.83 4.63 -13.20
C GLY A 99 -7.75 5.06 -14.18
N THR A 100 -7.30 6.31 -14.12
CA THR A 100 -6.31 6.88 -15.06
C THR A 100 -4.97 7.08 -14.38
N GLY A 101 -3.90 7.31 -15.17
CA GLY A 101 -2.61 7.74 -14.64
C GLY A 101 -2.71 8.90 -13.63
N SER A 102 -1.75 8.94 -12.71
CA SER A 102 -1.67 9.89 -11.58
C SER A 102 -2.81 9.77 -10.55
N ARG A 103 -3.59 8.69 -10.59
CA ARG A 103 -4.49 8.31 -9.50
C ARG A 103 -3.74 7.39 -8.55
N TRP A 104 -3.44 7.89 -7.37
CA TRP A 104 -2.55 7.25 -6.39
C TRP A 104 -3.32 6.67 -5.20
N LEU A 105 -3.03 5.43 -4.84
CA LEU A 105 -3.40 4.77 -3.59
C LEU A 105 -2.24 4.90 -2.61
N HIS A 106 -2.40 5.73 -1.60
CA HIS A 106 -1.40 5.88 -0.56
C HIS A 106 -1.63 4.83 0.52
N GLN A 107 -0.71 3.87 0.66
CA GLN A 107 -0.78 2.85 1.69
C GLN A 107 -0.52 3.46 3.06
N ILE A 108 -1.29 3.05 4.07
CA ILE A 108 -1.13 3.55 5.43
C ILE A 108 -0.70 2.43 6.38
N ALA A 109 -1.49 1.36 6.46
CA ALA A 109 -1.28 0.30 7.43
C ALA A 109 -1.92 -1.00 6.96
N VAL A 110 -1.44 -2.12 7.52
CA VAL A 110 -2.09 -3.42 7.41
C VAL A 110 -2.30 -3.93 8.83
N ALA A 111 -3.56 -4.18 9.20
CA ALA A 111 -3.93 -4.54 10.57
C ALA A 111 -5.33 -5.19 10.60
N PRO A 112 -5.76 -5.78 11.73
CA PRO A 112 -7.08 -6.38 11.85
C PRO A 112 -8.17 -5.30 12.01
N PHE A 113 -8.44 -4.53 10.95
CA PHE A 113 -9.48 -3.49 10.93
C PHE A 113 -10.88 -4.06 10.67
N GLY A 114 -10.97 -5.30 10.19
CA GLY A 114 -12.24 -5.95 9.93
C GLY A 114 -13.09 -6.08 11.22
N PRO A 115 -14.43 -6.05 11.09
CA PRO A 115 -15.33 -6.08 12.24
C PRO A 115 -15.19 -7.35 13.10
N ASP A 116 -14.71 -8.45 12.51
CA ASP A 116 -14.45 -9.72 13.19
C ASP A 116 -12.94 -9.99 13.35
N GLY A 117 -12.10 -8.97 13.13
CA GLY A 117 -10.64 -9.04 13.26
C GLY A 117 -9.91 -9.50 12.00
N GLU A 118 -10.55 -9.44 10.83
CA GLU A 118 -9.90 -9.74 9.56
C GLU A 118 -8.80 -8.72 9.24
N MET A 119 -7.69 -9.21 8.68
CA MET A 119 -6.60 -8.36 8.20
C MET A 119 -7.06 -7.54 6.99
N GLU A 120 -6.85 -6.24 7.06
CA GLU A 120 -7.21 -5.28 6.02
C GLU A 120 -6.09 -4.28 5.78
N ILE A 121 -6.03 -3.78 4.55
CA ILE A 121 -5.07 -2.78 4.08
C ILE A 121 -5.79 -1.43 4.10
N ALA A 122 -5.37 -0.55 5.01
CA ALA A 122 -5.83 0.83 5.07
C ALA A 122 -5.08 1.66 4.04
N VAL A 123 -5.84 2.34 3.17
CA VAL A 123 -5.29 3.22 2.14
C VAL A 123 -6.05 4.54 2.08
N VAL A 124 -5.41 5.55 1.48
CA VAL A 124 -6.11 6.77 1.06
C VAL A 124 -5.96 6.93 -0.45
N ARG A 125 -7.09 6.94 -1.14
CA ARG A 125 -7.18 7.20 -2.57
C ARG A 125 -7.10 8.70 -2.85
N THR A 126 -6.17 9.07 -3.72
CA THR A 126 -5.97 10.44 -4.21
C THR A 126 -5.93 11.49 -3.09
N PRO A 127 -5.00 11.36 -2.11
CA PRO A 127 -4.94 12.23 -0.94
C PRO A 127 -4.73 13.72 -1.30
N HIS A 128 -4.21 13.99 -2.49
CA HIS A 128 -3.96 15.32 -3.05
C HIS A 128 -5.13 15.87 -3.88
N ILE A 129 -6.33 15.29 -3.87
CA ILE A 129 -7.48 15.85 -4.62
C ILE A 129 -8.68 16.04 -3.70
N GLY A 130 -9.22 14.93 -3.21
CA GLY A 130 -10.38 14.93 -2.31
C GLY A 130 -10.24 13.92 -1.17
N GLY A 131 -9.40 12.90 -1.35
CA GLY A 131 -9.13 11.89 -0.33
C GLY A 131 -10.34 10.99 -0.08
N ILE A 132 -10.19 9.70 -0.35
CA ILE A 132 -11.15 8.68 0.10
C ILE A 132 -10.35 7.70 0.95
N ALA A 133 -10.67 7.61 2.24
CA ALA A 133 -10.12 6.54 3.07
C ALA A 133 -10.82 5.24 2.70
N GLN A 134 -10.05 4.17 2.53
CA GLN A 134 -10.57 2.88 2.10
C GLN A 134 -9.90 1.74 2.86
N TYR A 135 -10.65 0.65 3.04
CA TYR A 135 -10.09 -0.63 3.44
C TYR A 135 -10.18 -1.61 2.28
N TYR A 136 -9.08 -2.34 2.08
CA TYR A 136 -9.03 -3.44 1.14
C TYR A 136 -8.74 -4.75 1.86
N ARG A 137 -9.28 -5.84 1.35
CA ARG A 137 -9.13 -7.18 1.91
C ARG A 137 -8.65 -8.15 0.86
N LEU A 138 -7.77 -9.08 1.24
CA LEU A 138 -7.37 -10.18 0.38
C LEU A 138 -8.52 -11.19 0.25
N VAL A 139 -8.88 -11.53 -0.99
CA VAL A 139 -9.92 -12.51 -1.32
C VAL A 139 -9.38 -13.46 -2.39
N GLY A 140 -8.74 -14.54 -1.97
CA GLY A 140 -8.07 -15.46 -2.89
C GLY A 140 -6.87 -14.80 -3.57
N ASP A 141 -6.94 -14.57 -4.87
CA ASP A 141 -5.90 -13.91 -5.68
C ASP A 141 -6.24 -12.45 -6.02
N SER A 142 -7.26 -11.86 -5.38
CA SER A 142 -7.65 -10.46 -5.53
C SER A 142 -7.49 -9.68 -4.21
N VAL A 143 -7.33 -8.36 -4.33
CA VAL A 143 -7.43 -7.42 -3.22
C VAL A 143 -8.64 -6.54 -3.47
N GLU A 144 -9.70 -6.74 -2.69
CA GLU A 144 -11.01 -6.14 -2.91
C GLU A 144 -11.29 -5.01 -1.92
N GLU A 145 -11.86 -3.91 -2.40
CA GLU A 145 -12.35 -2.84 -1.52
C GLU A 145 -13.56 -3.34 -0.72
N VAL A 146 -13.50 -3.19 0.60
CA VAL A 146 -14.57 -3.63 1.52
C VAL A 146 -15.24 -2.48 2.26
N TRP A 147 -14.64 -1.30 2.24
CA TRP A 147 -15.16 -0.11 2.91
C TRP A 147 -14.54 1.18 2.36
N GLU A 148 -15.30 2.28 2.41
CA GLU A 148 -14.82 3.62 2.07
C GLU A 148 -15.46 4.76 2.90
N LEU A 149 -14.72 5.87 3.01
CA LEU A 149 -15.15 7.14 3.60
C LEU A 149 -14.56 8.31 2.81
N GLU A 150 -15.45 9.15 2.28
CA GLU A 150 -15.11 10.44 1.67
C GLU A 150 -14.55 11.40 2.72
N LEU A 151 -13.31 11.88 2.54
CA LEU A 151 -12.70 12.85 3.44
C LEU A 151 -13.18 14.29 3.16
N GLY A 152 -13.72 14.54 1.96
CA GLY A 152 -14.30 15.81 1.55
C GLY A 152 -13.28 16.93 1.27
N SER A 153 -11.99 16.69 1.51
CA SER A 153 -10.90 17.64 1.33
C SER A 153 -9.56 16.92 1.29
N ARG A 154 -8.55 17.57 0.72
CA ARG A 154 -7.17 17.05 0.65
C ARG A 154 -6.63 16.77 2.06
N LEU A 155 -5.80 15.74 2.18
CA LEU A 155 -5.10 15.48 3.43
C LEU A 155 -4.05 16.57 3.71
N ALA A 156 -4.10 17.13 4.92
CA ALA A 156 -3.11 18.07 5.44
C ALA A 156 -2.05 17.38 6.32
N SER A 157 -2.32 16.14 6.74
CA SER A 157 -1.40 15.32 7.53
C SER A 157 -1.29 13.91 6.97
N ASN A 158 -0.31 13.16 7.49
CA ASN A 158 -0.34 11.70 7.42
C ASN A 158 -1.49 11.15 8.26
N LEU A 159 -1.87 9.91 7.97
CA LEU A 159 -2.82 9.14 8.77
C LEU A 159 -2.09 8.51 9.96
N ALA A 160 -2.66 8.62 11.16
CA ALA A 160 -2.16 7.99 12.37
C ALA A 160 -3.05 6.80 12.74
N VAL A 161 -2.44 5.71 13.25
CA VAL A 161 -3.16 4.57 13.82
C VAL A 161 -2.86 4.51 15.32
N VAL A 162 -3.90 4.35 16.14
CA VAL A 162 -3.80 4.25 17.60
C VAL A 162 -4.59 3.05 18.09
N GLU A 163 -3.97 2.23 18.95
CA GLU A 163 -4.66 1.17 19.67
C GLU A 163 -5.39 1.75 20.90
N THR A 164 -6.66 1.40 21.04
CA THR A 164 -7.47 1.75 22.21
C THR A 164 -7.14 0.83 23.38
N PRO A 165 -7.47 1.22 24.63
CA PRO A 165 -7.34 0.32 25.78
C PRO A 165 -8.12 -1.00 25.67
N GLY A 166 -9.11 -1.06 24.77
CA GLY A 166 -9.89 -2.26 24.47
C GLY A 166 -9.29 -3.15 23.38
N GLY A 167 -8.15 -2.78 22.80
CA GLY A 167 -7.45 -3.53 21.74
C GLY A 167 -7.91 -3.22 20.32
N SER A 168 -8.95 -2.40 20.13
CA SER A 168 -9.38 -1.95 18.80
C SER A 168 -8.43 -0.87 18.28
N LEU A 169 -8.25 -0.82 16.96
CA LEU A 169 -7.50 0.24 16.29
C LEU A 169 -8.42 1.40 15.90
N ILE A 170 -7.88 2.61 15.90
CA ILE A 170 -8.51 3.83 15.43
C ILE A 170 -7.54 4.51 14.47
N LEU A 171 -8.04 4.97 13.32
CA LEU A 171 -7.31 5.80 12.39
C LEU A 171 -7.77 7.25 12.51
N GLY A 172 -6.85 8.18 12.31
CA GLY A 172 -7.18 9.61 12.33
C GLY A 172 -6.27 10.46 11.44
N ALA A 173 -6.89 11.33 10.64
CA ALA A 173 -6.20 12.26 9.76
C ALA A 173 -6.84 13.64 9.78
N SER A 174 -6.04 14.66 9.47
CA SER A 174 -6.52 16.03 9.27
C SER A 174 -6.56 16.40 7.80
N THR A 175 -7.52 17.25 7.46
CA THR A 175 -7.72 17.77 6.11
C THR A 175 -7.33 19.25 6.01
N GLU A 176 -7.08 19.74 4.79
CA GLU A 176 -6.65 21.12 4.52
C GLU A 176 -7.70 22.18 4.92
N ASP A 177 -8.97 21.79 5.04
CA ASP A 177 -10.07 22.66 5.53
C ASP A 177 -10.22 22.63 7.06
N GLY A 178 -9.32 21.94 7.76
CA GLY A 178 -9.22 21.97 9.23
C GLY A 178 -10.10 20.96 9.95
N GLN A 179 -10.59 19.92 9.28
CA GLN A 179 -11.32 18.82 9.93
C GLN A 179 -10.35 17.76 10.46
N LEU A 180 -10.70 17.16 11.60
CA LEU A 180 -10.08 15.94 12.11
C LEU A 180 -11.10 14.81 11.94
N LEU A 181 -10.77 13.86 11.08
CA LEU A 181 -11.57 12.67 10.83
C LEU A 181 -10.98 11.52 11.64
N ILE A 182 -11.83 10.78 12.35
CA ILE A 182 -11.45 9.63 13.18
C ILE A 182 -12.41 8.50 12.84
N TRP A 183 -11.87 7.33 12.52
CA TRP A 183 -12.67 6.16 12.19
C TRP A 183 -12.01 4.87 12.70
N GLN A 184 -12.79 3.79 12.66
CA GLN A 184 -12.36 2.43 12.95
C GLN A 184 -12.62 1.60 11.72
#